data_AF-A0A2P9H7Y1-F1
#
_entry.id   AF-A0A2P9H7Y1-F1
#
_cell.length_a   1.000
_cell.length_b   1.000
_cell.length_c   1.000
_cell.angle_alpha   90.00
_cell.angle_beta   90.00
_cell.angle_gamma   90.00
#
_symmetry.space_group_name_H-M   'P 1'
#
loop_
_entity.id
_entity.type
_entity.pdbx_description
1 polymer ?
#
loop_
_entity_poly.entity_id
_entity_poly.type
_entity_poly.pdbx_seq_one_letter_code
_entity_poly.pdbx_strand_id
1 'polypeptide(L)' 'MAINVGGPSFNLSRDFLLQEVRPHLIDLVTRLESALPR' A
#
# COMPACT_ATOMS: atom_id res chain seq x y z
N MET A 1 -13.25 0.90 -0.82
CA MET A 1 -12.53 -0.12 -0.02
C MET A 1 -11.38 0.57 0.71
N ALA A 2 -10.92 0.06 1.86
CA ALA A 2 -9.70 0.53 2.50
C ALA A 2 -8.72 -0.64 2.63
N ILE A 3 -7.53 -0.51 2.03
CA ILE A 3 -6.44 -1.48 2.12
C ILE A 3 -5.27 -0.78 2.81
N ASN A 4 -4.72 -1.43 3.83
CA ASN A 4 -3.56 -0.94 4.55
C ASN A 4 -2.46 -2.01 4.55
N VAL A 5 -1.26 -1.59 4.91
CA VAL A 5 -0.12 -2.48 5.15
C VAL A 5 0.75 -1.87 6.23
N GLY A 6 1.33 -2.73 7.05
CA GLY A 6 2.21 -2.34 8.14
C GLY A 6 2.94 -3.54 8.72
N GLY A 7 3.72 -3.28 9.75
CA GLY A 7 4.52 -4.26 10.46
C GLY A 7 5.09 -3.64 11.73
N PRO A 8 5.93 -4.37 12.47
CA PRO A 8 6.52 -3.83 13.69
C PRO A 8 7.29 -2.53 13.39
N SER A 9 7.07 -1.50 14.21
CA SER A 9 7.65 -0.18 13.99
C SER A 9 9.18 -0.16 14.06
N PHE A 10 9.79 -1.14 14.74
CA PHE A 10 11.24 -1.33 14.76
C PHE A 10 11.82 -1.92 13.46
N ASN A 11 10.98 -2.51 12.60
CA ASN A 11 11.38 -3.00 11.28
C ASN A 11 11.13 -2.00 10.15
N LEU A 12 10.26 -1.00 10.36
CA LEU A 12 9.76 -0.14 9.30
C LEU A 12 10.00 1.32 9.65
N SER A 13 10.93 1.94 8.92
CA SER A 13 11.13 3.39 9.01
C SER A 13 9.98 4.12 8.31
N ARG A 14 9.71 5.35 8.76
CA ARG A 14 8.74 6.24 8.11
C ARG A 14 9.08 6.45 6.63
N ASP A 15 10.36 6.63 6.31
CA ASP A 15 10.79 6.90 4.94
C ASP A 15 10.56 5.68 4.04
N PHE A 16 10.85 4.47 4.53
CA PHE A 16 10.53 3.24 3.79
C PHE A 16 9.02 3.11 3.53
N LEU A 17 8.17 3.42 4.52
CA LEU A 17 6.73 3.39 4.35
C LEU A 17 6.24 4.40 3.29
N LEU A 18 6.85 5.58 3.21
CA LEU A 18 6.42 6.64 2.30
C LEU A 18 7.03 6.54 0.90
N GLN A 19 8.29 6.12 0.80
CA GLN A 19 9.06 6.10 -0.45
C GLN A 19 8.91 4.76 -1.18
N GLU A 20 8.88 3.64 -0.46
CA GLU A 20 8.78 2.31 -1.06
C GLU A 20 7.35 1.77 -0.99
N VAL A 21 6.77 1.70 0.21
CA VAL A 21 5.51 0.98 0.42
C VAL A 21 4.31 1.70 -0.19
N ARG A 22 4.19 3.02 0.04
CA ARG A 22 3.07 3.82 -0.45
C ARG A 22 2.83 3.71 -1.96
N PRO A 23 3.82 3.92 -2.86
CA PRO A 23 3.57 3.82 -4.29
C PRO A 23 3.11 2.41 -4.69
N HIS A 24 3.71 1.35 -4.13
CA HIS A 24 3.28 -0.03 -4.41
C HIS A 24 1.85 -0.32 -3.95
N LEU A 25 1.44 0.21 -2.79
CA LEU A 25 0.09 0.03 -2.28
C LEU A 25 -0.94 0.73 -3.19
N ILE A 26 -0.62 1.93 -3.70
CA ILE A 26 -1.49 2.66 -4.63
C ILE A 26 -1.64 1.88 -5.94
N ASP A 27 -0.55 1.36 -6.50
CA ASP A 27 -0.59 0.55 -7.73
C ASP A 27 -1.45 -0.71 -7.55
N LEU A 28 -1.32 -1.38 -6.41
CA LEU A 28 -2.10 -2.57 -6.09
C LEU A 28 -3.60 -2.26 -5.97
N VAL A 29 -3.96 -1.19 -5.24
CA VAL A 29 -5.36 -0.76 -5.11
C VAL A 29 -5.93 -0.39 -6.47
N THR A 30 -5.19 0.36 -7.29
CA THR A 30 -5.63 0.76 -8.64
C THR A 30 -5.93 -0.46 -9.51
N ARG A 31 -5.07 -1.49 -9.46
CA ARG A 31 -5.28 -2.75 -10.19
C ARG A 31 -6.52 -3.49 -9.69
N LEU A 32 -6.71 -3.58 -8.38
CA LEU A 32 -7.88 -4.22 -7.79
C LEU A 32 -9.17 -3.50 -8.17
N GLU A 33 -9.19 -2.17 -8.11
CA GLU A 33 -10.34 -1.38 -8.54
C GLU A 33 -10.66 -1.56 -10.03
N SER A 34 -9.63 -1.70 -10.88
CA SER A 34 -9.84 -1.96 -12.32
C SER A 34 -10.36 -3.37 -12.63
N ALA A 35 -10.08 -4.34 -11.76
CA ALA A 35 -10.47 -5.73 -11.93
C ALA A 35 -11.87 -6.04 -11.38
N LEU A 36 -12.42 -5.16 -10.54
CA LEU A 36 -13.74 -5.34 -9.96
C LEU A 36 -14.83 -4.72 -10.88
N PRO A 37 -15.90 -5.46 -11.19
CA PRO A 37 -17.05 -4.89 -11.88
C PRO A 37 -17.68 -3.78 -11.05
N ARG A 38 -18.19 -2.75 -11.72
CA ARG A 38 -18.88 -1.61 -11.09
C ARG A 38 -20.26 -1.98 -10.58
#